data_AF-A0A1Q4UWI7-F1
#
_entry.id   AF-A0A1Q4UWI7-F1
#
_cell.length_a   1.000
_cell.length_b   1.000
_cell.length_c   1.000
_cell.angle_alpha   90.00
_cell.angle_beta   90.00
_cell.angle_gamma   90.00
#
_symmetry.space_group_name_H-M   'P 1'
#
loop_
_entity.id
_entity.type
_entity.pdbx_description
1 polymer ?
#
loop_
_entity_poly.entity_id
_entity_poly.type
_entity_poly.pdbx_seq_one_letter_code
_entity_poly.pdbx_strand_id
1 'polypeptide(L)'
;MSITRYQTYAGTIQPGELFTITRAGRSVTCFEASAALEIVIDDGSSSAFFAGVSLDFDYEFKRIQLLNPNDTPVTFQIATAMGRVNDNRLTASGILRVADPDTGESFAALKGNGDVNNTYWYRFSRSAFEETGYQSNFKAPKHKVGASFASRINVDAVPFVMLDPASNTNGVIIRTVTGANAAGDACAVFVGPDAPSSWNDATKRKILQFYNNYTVAYNYCDPIYLPAGDGVYFIGSGSNSGSLQLTWDYL
;
A
#
# COMPACT_ATOMS: atom_id res chain seq x y z
N MET A 1 14.58 27.34 27.74
CA MET A 1 15.01 26.02 28.24
C MET A 1 14.32 24.97 27.38
N SER A 2 15.04 24.24 26.53
CA SER A 2 14.43 23.21 25.69
C SER A 2 14.08 22.02 26.58
N ILE A 3 12.79 21.74 26.76
CA ILE A 3 12.34 20.53 27.45
C ILE A 3 12.58 19.39 26.47
N THR A 4 13.70 18.70 26.61
CA THR A 4 14.00 17.49 25.86
C THR A 4 12.99 16.42 26.30
N ARG A 5 11.97 16.14 25.48
CA ARG A 5 10.88 15.19 25.84
C ARG A 5 11.28 13.71 25.75
N TYR A 6 12.45 13.42 25.18
CA TYR A 6 12.96 12.10 24.86
C TYR A 6 14.48 12.05 24.99
N GLN A 7 15.05 11.03 25.63
CA GLN A 7 16.49 10.83 25.68
C GLN A 7 16.85 9.35 25.67
N THR A 8 17.89 9.02 24.92
CA THR A 8 18.48 7.69 24.83
C THR A 8 19.69 7.55 25.75
N TYR A 9 19.89 6.33 26.24
CA TYR A 9 21.04 5.91 27.03
C TYR A 9 21.53 4.58 26.46
N ALA A 10 22.86 4.42 26.40
CA ALA A 10 23.48 3.18 25.99
C ALA A 10 24.73 2.92 26.84
N GLY A 11 25.07 1.65 27.01
CA GLY A 11 26.26 1.28 27.78
C GLY A 11 26.38 -0.22 27.99
N THR A 12 27.29 -0.56 28.89
CA THR A 12 27.54 -1.93 29.34
C THR A 12 27.47 -1.96 30.87
N ILE A 13 26.76 -2.95 31.43
CA ILE A 13 26.65 -3.17 32.87
C ILE A 13 27.37 -4.48 33.20
N GLN A 14 28.35 -4.46 34.10
CA GLN A 14 29.01 -5.71 34.54
C GLN A 14 28.07 -6.55 35.42
N PRO A 15 28.35 -7.84 35.62
CA PRO A 15 27.57 -8.70 36.53
C PRO A 15 27.38 -8.07 37.92
N GLY A 16 26.13 -8.00 38.38
CA GLY A 16 25.75 -7.44 39.68
C GLY A 16 25.82 -5.91 39.80
N GLU A 17 26.24 -5.20 38.75
CA GLU A 17 26.30 -3.74 38.77
C GLU A 17 24.96 -3.07 38.44
N LEU A 18 24.87 -1.80 38.82
CA LEU A 18 23.72 -0.93 38.58
C LEU A 18 24.10 0.22 37.64
N PHE A 19 23.26 0.48 36.64
CA PHE A 19 23.28 1.72 35.87
C PHE A 19 22.11 2.61 36.30
N THR A 20 22.38 3.83 36.75
CA THR A 20 21.35 4.74 37.27
C THR A 20 21.09 5.90 36.31
N ILE A 21 19.82 6.16 36.04
CA ILE A 21 19.36 7.33 35.28
C ILE A 21 18.53 8.20 36.22
N THR A 22 19.04 9.40 36.50
CA THR A 22 18.35 10.41 37.33
C THR A 22 17.66 11.41 36.41
N ARG A 23 16.43 11.08 36.01
CA ARG A 23 15.64 11.90 35.08
C ARG A 23 14.14 11.64 35.25
N ALA A 24 13.36 12.71 35.13
CA ALA A 24 11.91 12.68 35.02
C ALA A 24 11.42 11.98 33.73
N GLY A 25 10.49 11.03 33.85
CA GLY A 25 9.84 10.38 32.72
C GLY A 25 8.53 9.67 33.09
N ARG A 26 7.78 9.25 32.08
CA ARG A 26 6.54 8.45 32.19
C ARG A 26 6.59 7.16 31.39
N SER A 27 7.60 6.98 30.56
CA SER A 27 7.84 5.71 29.89
C SER A 27 9.33 5.39 29.82
N VAL A 28 9.63 4.10 29.80
CA VAL A 28 10.97 3.56 29.51
C VAL A 28 10.83 2.45 28.49
N THR A 29 11.63 2.50 27.43
CA THR A 29 11.66 1.45 26.39
C THR A 29 13.07 0.89 26.26
N CYS A 30 13.19 -0.43 26.29
CA CYS A 30 14.42 -1.13 25.97
C CYS A 30 14.46 -1.45 24.48
N PHE A 31 15.35 -0.80 23.75
CA PHE A 31 15.55 -1.05 22.33
C PHE A 31 16.42 -2.28 22.10
N GLU A 32 17.54 -2.32 22.81
CA GLU A 32 18.53 -3.38 22.68
C GLU A 32 19.01 -3.78 24.07
N ALA A 33 19.16 -5.08 24.28
CA ALA A 33 19.85 -5.65 25.43
C ALA A 33 20.43 -7.01 25.03
N SER A 34 21.71 -7.26 25.32
CA SER A 34 22.34 -8.54 24.97
C SER A 34 21.88 -9.72 25.84
N ALA A 35 21.27 -9.43 26.99
CA ALA A 35 20.57 -10.37 27.87
C ALA A 35 19.51 -9.62 28.70
N ALA A 36 18.70 -10.35 29.47
CA ALA A 36 17.69 -9.73 30.34
C ALA A 36 18.34 -8.93 31.48
N LEU A 37 17.79 -7.75 31.77
CA LEU A 37 18.11 -6.89 32.90
C LEU A 37 16.93 -6.89 33.88
N GLU A 38 17.15 -6.29 35.04
CA GLU A 38 16.07 -5.91 35.96
C GLU A 38 16.00 -4.37 36.03
N ILE A 39 14.80 -3.81 35.86
CA ILE A 39 14.57 -2.38 36.03
C ILE A 39 13.97 -2.13 37.40
N VAL A 40 14.53 -1.17 38.14
CA VAL A 40 14.03 -0.70 39.43
C VAL A 40 13.56 0.74 39.28
N ILE A 41 12.34 1.03 39.70
CA ILE A 41 11.72 2.37 39.62
C ILE A 41 11.70 3.00 41.01
N ASP A 42 11.64 4.33 41.09
CA ASP A 42 11.62 5.18 42.31
C ASP A 42 11.25 4.53 43.66
N ASP A 43 10.12 3.81 43.70
CA ASP A 43 9.52 3.19 44.88
C ASP A 43 10.18 1.87 45.32
N GLY A 44 11.22 1.45 44.59
CA GLY A 44 11.90 0.18 44.78
C GLY A 44 11.19 -0.99 44.10
N SER A 45 10.08 -0.77 43.40
CA SER A 45 9.47 -1.82 42.57
C SER A 45 10.42 -2.22 41.46
N SER A 46 10.46 -3.52 41.16
CA SER A 46 11.33 -4.06 40.14
C SER A 46 10.61 -5.00 39.19
N SER A 47 11.10 -5.08 37.96
CA SER A 47 10.55 -5.95 36.92
C SER A 47 11.66 -6.44 36.00
N ALA A 48 11.45 -7.62 35.40
CA ALA A 48 12.26 -8.07 34.29
C ALA A 48 12.17 -7.06 33.13
N PHE A 49 13.32 -6.79 32.49
CA PHE A 49 13.45 -5.79 31.45
C PHE A 49 14.41 -6.28 30.37
N PHE A 50 13.95 -6.44 29.14
CA PHE A 50 14.72 -7.03 28.04
C PHE A 50 14.37 -6.33 26.73
N ALA A 51 15.15 -6.59 25.68
CA ALA A 51 14.99 -5.96 24.38
C ALA A 51 13.54 -6.07 23.87
N GLY A 52 12.98 -4.96 23.42
CA GLY A 52 11.60 -4.85 22.94
C GLY A 52 10.55 -4.56 24.01
N VAL A 53 10.91 -4.54 25.30
CA VAL A 53 9.96 -4.21 26.38
C VAL A 53 9.82 -2.69 26.54
N SER A 54 8.58 -2.24 26.66
CA SER A 54 8.21 -0.89 27.06
C SER A 54 7.39 -0.93 28.35
N LEU A 55 7.73 -0.04 29.28
CA LEU A 55 6.98 0.21 30.50
C LEU A 55 6.42 1.63 30.46
N ASP A 56 5.11 1.74 30.66
CA ASP A 56 4.38 2.99 30.74
C ASP A 56 3.87 3.17 32.17
N PHE A 57 4.00 4.39 32.71
CA PHE A 57 3.66 4.71 34.08
C PHE A 57 2.56 5.77 34.17
N ASP A 58 1.58 5.52 35.02
CA ASP A 58 0.49 6.47 35.29
C ASP A 58 1.02 7.77 35.91
N TYR A 59 2.09 7.67 36.70
CA TYR A 59 2.77 8.79 37.34
C TYR A 59 4.20 8.95 36.82
N GLU A 60 4.75 10.16 36.96
CA GLU A 60 6.12 10.46 36.57
C GLU A 60 7.13 9.82 37.53
N PHE A 61 8.06 9.03 37.01
CA PHE A 61 9.25 8.59 37.75
C PHE A 61 10.33 9.68 37.72
N LYS A 62 11.18 9.75 38.74
CA LYS A 62 12.34 10.65 38.87
C LYS A 62 13.66 9.94 38.64
N ARG A 63 13.69 8.63 38.85
CA ARG A 63 14.85 7.78 38.76
C ARG A 63 14.46 6.38 38.32
N ILE A 64 15.30 5.81 37.45
CA ILE A 64 15.29 4.39 37.14
C ILE A 64 16.70 3.83 37.32
N GLN A 65 16.78 2.56 37.67
CA GLN A 65 18.02 1.82 37.77
C GLN A 65 17.91 0.53 36.95
N LEU A 66 18.96 0.18 36.25
CA LEU A 66 19.09 -1.09 35.55
C LEU A 66 20.10 -1.94 36.32
N LEU A 67 19.71 -3.13 36.75
CA LEU A 67 20.56 -4.14 37.36
C LEU A 67 20.86 -5.22 36.32
N ASN A 68 22.12 -5.68 36.28
CA ASN A 68 22.49 -6.88 35.53
C ASN A 68 22.51 -8.11 36.46
N PRO A 69 21.48 -8.97 36.44
CA PRO A 69 21.45 -10.19 37.26
C PRO A 69 22.25 -11.36 36.67
N ASN A 70 22.86 -11.19 35.48
CA ASN A 70 23.57 -12.27 34.78
C ASN A 70 25.04 -12.32 35.18
N ASP A 71 25.66 -13.49 34.97
CA ASP A 71 27.09 -13.72 35.23
C ASP A 71 28.01 -13.16 34.12
N THR A 72 27.45 -12.53 33.09
CA THR A 72 28.20 -11.91 31.98
C THR A 72 27.83 -10.43 31.80
N PRO A 73 28.72 -9.58 31.26
CA PRO A 73 28.40 -8.19 30.96
C PRO A 73 27.23 -8.08 29.97
N VAL A 74 26.33 -7.12 30.21
CA VAL A 74 25.18 -6.86 29.35
C VAL A 74 25.31 -5.49 28.68
N THR A 75 25.29 -5.45 27.35
CA THR A 75 25.15 -4.21 26.60
C THR A 75 23.68 -3.83 26.49
N PHE A 76 23.37 -2.54 26.51
CA PHE A 76 22.00 -2.06 26.41
C PHE A 76 21.89 -0.76 25.63
N GLN A 77 20.70 -0.52 25.06
CA GLN A 77 20.22 0.77 24.60
C GLN A 77 18.76 0.95 25.03
N ILE A 78 18.49 2.03 25.76
CA ILE A 78 17.15 2.35 26.27
C ILE A 78 16.78 3.79 25.96
N ALA A 79 15.49 4.11 26.04
CA ALA A 79 14.98 5.48 26.02
C ALA A 79 14.06 5.78 27.20
N THR A 80 14.11 7.02 27.65
CA THR A 80 13.14 7.61 28.57
C THR A 80 12.38 8.73 27.88
N ALA A 81 11.08 8.86 28.17
CA ALA A 81 10.27 9.97 27.65
C ALA A 81 9.21 10.43 28.64
N MET A 82 8.73 11.67 28.43
CA MET A 82 7.55 12.20 29.14
C MET A 82 6.21 11.80 28.50
N GLY A 83 6.26 11.29 27.27
CA GLY A 83 5.13 10.64 26.60
C GLY A 83 5.45 9.15 26.39
N ARG A 84 4.75 8.50 25.48
CA ARG A 84 5.00 7.10 25.13
C ARG A 84 6.09 6.98 24.06
N VAL A 85 7.00 6.00 24.23
CA VAL A 85 7.96 5.61 23.17
C VAL A 85 7.52 4.28 22.58
N ASN A 86 6.86 4.33 21.42
CA ASN A 86 6.58 3.13 20.64
C ASN A 86 7.79 2.84 19.74
N ASP A 87 8.57 1.82 20.08
CA ASP A 87 9.57 1.31 19.14
C ASP A 87 8.89 0.40 18.13
N ASN A 88 8.77 0.87 16.89
CA ASN A 88 8.22 0.09 15.77
C ASN A 88 9.33 -0.49 14.89
N ARG A 89 10.58 -0.53 15.36
CA ARG A 89 11.67 -1.14 14.61
C ARG A 89 11.56 -2.65 14.68
N LEU A 90 11.46 -3.28 13.52
CA LEU A 90 11.60 -4.72 13.36
C LEU A 90 13.07 -5.03 13.07
N THR A 91 13.74 -5.70 14.01
CA THR A 91 15.08 -6.28 13.78
C THR A 91 14.92 -7.79 13.66
N ALA A 92 15.20 -8.34 12.47
CA ALA A 92 15.15 -9.78 12.21
C ALA A 92 16.49 -10.25 11.62
N SER A 93 16.98 -11.40 12.06
CA SER A 93 18.13 -12.10 11.47
C SER A 93 17.70 -13.44 10.89
N GLY A 94 18.23 -13.80 9.72
CA GLY A 94 17.77 -14.96 8.94
C GLY A 94 16.70 -14.62 7.91
N ILE A 95 15.97 -15.64 7.43
CA ILE A 95 14.92 -15.46 6.42
C ILE A 95 13.64 -14.98 7.10
N LEU A 96 13.29 -13.71 6.91
CA LEU A 96 11.98 -13.19 7.30
C LEU A 96 10.92 -13.60 6.27
N ARG A 97 9.95 -14.42 6.69
CA ARG A 97 8.77 -14.74 5.89
C ARG A 97 7.64 -13.82 6.32
N VAL A 98 7.36 -12.80 5.53
CA VAL A 98 6.19 -11.93 5.72
C VAL A 98 5.09 -12.48 4.83
N ALA A 99 3.93 -12.82 5.38
CA ALA A 99 2.77 -13.27 4.61
C ALA A 99 1.54 -12.43 4.90
N ASP A 100 0.67 -12.31 3.92
CA ASP A 100 -0.68 -11.77 4.07
C ASP A 100 -1.47 -12.70 5.02
N PRO A 101 -2.05 -12.19 6.12
CA PRO A 101 -2.78 -13.00 7.08
C PRO A 101 -4.08 -13.59 6.52
N ASP A 102 -4.68 -12.99 5.49
CA ASP A 102 -5.95 -13.44 4.93
C ASP A 102 -5.74 -14.53 3.88
N THR A 103 -4.62 -14.46 3.14
CA THR A 103 -4.36 -15.36 2.00
C THR A 103 -3.20 -16.33 2.24
N GLY A 104 -2.33 -16.06 3.21
CA GLY A 104 -1.12 -16.84 3.50
C GLY A 104 0.02 -16.64 2.49
N GLU A 105 -0.16 -15.77 1.49
CA GLU A 105 0.85 -15.50 0.47
C GLU A 105 1.97 -14.61 1.00
N SER A 106 3.22 -14.89 0.61
CA SER A 106 4.36 -14.06 1.04
C SER A 106 4.31 -12.67 0.39
N PHE A 107 4.65 -11.60 1.11
CA PHE A 107 4.89 -10.28 0.49
C PHE A 107 6.03 -10.32 -0.53
N ALA A 108 6.95 -11.29 -0.44
CA ALA A 108 7.95 -11.53 -1.49
C ALA A 108 7.35 -12.23 -2.74
N ALA A 109 6.17 -12.85 -2.61
CA ALA A 109 5.36 -13.36 -3.71
C ALA A 109 4.58 -12.25 -4.44
N LEU A 110 4.52 -11.02 -3.89
CA LEU A 110 4.28 -9.79 -4.68
C LEU A 110 5.45 -9.47 -5.63
N LYS A 111 6.39 -10.40 -5.87
CA LYS A 111 7.02 -10.50 -7.19
C LYS A 111 6.02 -11.10 -8.18
N GLY A 112 4.95 -10.36 -8.44
CA GLY A 112 4.10 -10.61 -9.59
C GLY A 112 4.89 -10.32 -10.85
N ASN A 113 5.31 -11.39 -11.53
CA ASN A 113 5.69 -11.47 -12.94
C ASN A 113 5.80 -10.13 -13.70
N GLY A 114 7.04 -9.64 -13.80
CA GLY A 114 7.43 -8.56 -14.70
C GLY A 114 7.40 -7.17 -14.04
N ASP A 115 8.39 -6.36 -14.41
CA ASP A 115 8.44 -4.90 -14.26
C ASP A 115 7.28 -4.20 -15.02
N VAL A 116 6.03 -4.59 -14.76
CA VAL A 116 4.83 -4.05 -15.39
C VAL A 116 4.21 -3.00 -14.47
N ASN A 117 4.42 -3.07 -13.16
CA ASN A 117 3.87 -2.10 -12.20
C ASN A 117 4.63 -0.78 -12.09
N ASN A 118 5.81 -0.61 -12.68
CA ASN A 118 6.43 0.72 -12.74
C ASN A 118 6.16 1.41 -14.08
N THR A 119 6.23 0.70 -15.21
CA THR A 119 5.99 1.35 -16.51
C THR A 119 4.52 1.67 -16.76
N TYR A 120 3.57 0.89 -16.25
CA TYR A 120 2.14 1.10 -16.53
C TYR A 120 1.50 2.08 -15.56
N TRP A 121 1.88 2.07 -14.28
CA TRP A 121 1.54 3.16 -13.35
C TRP A 121 2.20 4.47 -13.75
N TYR A 122 3.47 4.46 -14.18
CA TYR A 122 4.13 5.64 -14.74
C TYR A 122 3.46 6.13 -16.03
N ARG A 123 3.05 5.24 -16.94
CA ARG A 123 2.31 5.64 -18.16
C ARG A 123 0.92 6.17 -17.84
N PHE A 124 0.20 5.58 -16.90
CA PHE A 124 -1.11 6.03 -16.47
C PHE A 124 -1.04 7.38 -15.75
N SER A 125 -0.07 7.57 -14.85
CA SER A 125 0.20 8.86 -14.22
C SER A 125 0.67 9.89 -15.26
N ARG A 126 1.54 9.52 -16.20
CA ARG A 126 2.02 10.44 -17.23
C ARG A 126 0.91 10.82 -18.23
N SER A 127 0.02 9.90 -18.61
CA SER A 127 -1.17 10.20 -19.42
C SER A 127 -2.24 11.00 -18.67
N ALA A 128 -2.23 10.92 -17.33
CA ALA A 128 -3.10 11.71 -16.46
C ALA A 128 -2.53 13.11 -16.16
N PHE A 129 -1.21 13.31 -16.27
CA PHE A 129 -0.52 14.51 -15.75
C PHE A 129 0.44 15.23 -16.71
N GLU A 130 0.88 14.68 -17.86
CA GLU A 130 1.83 15.36 -18.75
C GLU A 130 1.28 15.60 -20.17
N GLU A 131 1.24 16.88 -20.48
CA GLU A 131 1.05 17.52 -21.77
C GLU A 131 2.27 17.24 -22.70
N THR A 132 2.49 16.00 -23.14
CA THR A 132 3.50 15.73 -24.18
C THR A 132 2.92 15.89 -25.58
N GLY A 133 2.89 17.14 -26.05
CA GLY A 133 3.31 17.51 -27.40
C GLY A 133 2.44 17.14 -28.61
N TYR A 134 1.47 16.23 -28.55
CA TYR A 134 0.52 16.01 -29.64
C TYR A 134 -0.81 15.47 -29.07
N GLN A 135 -1.91 16.15 -29.42
CA GLN A 135 -3.32 15.87 -29.12
C GLN A 135 -3.94 16.64 -27.95
N SER A 136 -4.69 17.66 -28.31
CA SER A 136 -5.35 18.71 -27.52
C SER A 136 -6.54 18.26 -26.64
N ASN A 137 -6.65 16.97 -26.27
CA ASN A 137 -7.84 16.45 -25.57
C ASN A 137 -7.56 15.65 -24.28
N PHE A 138 -6.31 15.60 -23.80
CA PHE A 138 -6.00 15.01 -22.50
C PHE A 138 -6.46 15.95 -21.38
N LYS A 139 -7.70 15.78 -20.90
CA LYS A 139 -8.13 16.39 -19.64
C LYS A 139 -7.62 15.50 -18.50
N ALA A 140 -6.92 16.09 -17.54
CA ALA A 140 -6.55 15.40 -16.30
C ALA A 140 -7.80 14.81 -15.62
N PRO A 141 -7.72 13.62 -15.00
CA PRO A 141 -8.84 13.03 -14.27
C PRO A 141 -9.37 14.02 -13.22
N LYS A 142 -10.64 14.41 -13.33
CA LYS A 142 -11.30 15.26 -12.31
C LYS A 142 -11.52 14.52 -10.99
N HIS A 143 -11.46 13.20 -10.99
CA HIS A 143 -11.77 12.34 -9.86
C HIS A 143 -10.55 11.54 -9.41
N LYS A 144 -10.62 11.07 -8.16
CA LYS A 144 -9.61 10.16 -7.59
C LYS A 144 -9.47 8.94 -8.48
N VAL A 145 -8.22 8.49 -8.65
CA VAL A 145 -7.91 7.19 -9.26
C VAL A 145 -8.46 6.09 -8.35
N GLY A 146 -9.05 5.05 -8.94
CA GLY A 146 -9.57 3.91 -8.19
C GLY A 146 -8.47 3.04 -7.59
N ALA A 147 -8.80 2.32 -6.51
CA ALA A 147 -7.89 1.41 -5.83
C ALA A 147 -7.60 0.12 -6.64
N SER A 148 -8.50 -0.24 -7.56
CA SER A 148 -8.35 -1.37 -8.48
C SER A 148 -8.09 -0.90 -9.91
N PHE A 149 -7.42 -1.73 -10.71
CA PHE A 149 -6.96 -1.38 -12.05
C PHE A 149 -6.93 -2.59 -12.99
N ALA A 150 -7.23 -2.35 -14.26
CA ALA A 150 -6.98 -3.27 -15.36
C ALA A 150 -6.47 -2.51 -16.59
N SER A 151 -5.58 -3.16 -17.34
CA SER A 151 -5.06 -2.65 -18.61
C SER A 151 -5.01 -3.75 -19.64
N ARG A 152 -5.47 -3.43 -20.85
CA ARG A 152 -5.34 -4.27 -22.04
C ARG A 152 -4.69 -3.46 -23.14
N ILE A 153 -3.65 -4.02 -23.75
CA ILE A 153 -3.06 -3.53 -25.00
C ILE A 153 -3.38 -4.57 -26.07
N ASN A 154 -3.56 -4.13 -27.31
CA ASN A 154 -3.83 -5.00 -28.45
C ASN A 154 -5.09 -5.85 -28.20
N VAL A 155 -6.23 -5.19 -28.05
CA VAL A 155 -7.52 -5.90 -28.02
C VAL A 155 -7.86 -6.42 -29.41
N ASP A 156 -8.45 -7.60 -29.46
CA ASP A 156 -8.88 -8.24 -30.70
C ASP A 156 -10.41 -8.19 -30.85
N ALA A 157 -10.94 -8.81 -31.91
CA ALA A 157 -12.37 -9.00 -32.13
C ALA A 157 -13.04 -10.01 -31.15
N VAL A 158 -12.32 -10.44 -30.11
CA VAL A 158 -12.82 -11.29 -29.03
C VAL A 158 -12.88 -10.44 -27.75
N PRO A 159 -13.99 -10.46 -27.00
CA PRO A 159 -14.11 -9.68 -25.78
C PRO A 159 -13.04 -10.06 -24.75
N PHE A 160 -12.36 -9.06 -24.23
CA PHE A 160 -11.49 -9.17 -23.07
C PHE A 160 -12.25 -8.73 -21.81
N VAL A 161 -12.21 -9.54 -20.76
CA VAL A 161 -12.83 -9.22 -19.46
C VAL A 161 -11.88 -8.32 -18.68
N MET A 162 -12.25 -7.04 -18.52
CA MET A 162 -11.49 -6.06 -17.73
C MET A 162 -11.86 -6.14 -16.24
N LEU A 163 -13.13 -6.42 -15.94
CA LEU A 163 -13.66 -6.68 -14.60
C LEU A 163 -14.58 -7.90 -14.72
N ASP A 164 -14.29 -8.94 -13.94
CA ASP A 164 -15.11 -10.14 -13.88
C ASP A 164 -16.44 -9.84 -13.16
N PRO A 165 -17.61 -10.13 -13.77
CA PRO A 165 -18.90 -10.02 -13.10
C PRO A 165 -18.95 -10.71 -11.74
N ALA A 166 -18.32 -11.88 -11.61
CA ALA A 166 -18.35 -12.68 -10.39
C ALA A 166 -17.55 -12.03 -9.24
N SER A 167 -16.53 -11.21 -9.55
CA SER A 167 -15.78 -10.48 -8.53
C SER A 167 -16.48 -9.19 -8.09
N ASN A 168 -17.46 -8.70 -8.85
CA ASN A 168 -18.25 -7.52 -8.52
C ASN A 168 -19.46 -7.89 -7.64
N THR A 169 -19.23 -8.22 -6.38
CA THR A 169 -20.29 -8.70 -5.47
C THR A 169 -21.16 -7.59 -4.86
N ASN A 170 -20.64 -6.37 -4.73
CA ASN A 170 -21.32 -5.25 -4.07
C ASN A 170 -21.58 -4.04 -4.99
N GLY A 171 -21.14 -4.12 -6.24
CA GLY A 171 -21.09 -2.97 -7.15
C GLY A 171 -19.70 -2.32 -7.15
N VAL A 172 -19.43 -1.55 -8.21
CA VAL A 172 -18.20 -0.78 -8.36
C VAL A 172 -18.50 0.63 -8.86
N ILE A 173 -17.57 1.54 -8.59
CA ILE A 173 -17.52 2.84 -9.25
C ILE A 173 -16.27 2.86 -10.15
N ILE A 174 -16.48 2.86 -11.46
CA ILE A 174 -15.39 3.16 -12.42
C ILE A 174 -14.99 4.62 -12.23
N ARG A 175 -13.70 4.84 -11.99
CA ARG A 175 -13.13 6.16 -11.67
C ARG A 175 -12.47 6.81 -12.87
N THR A 176 -11.72 6.04 -13.63
CA THR A 176 -10.95 6.54 -14.76
C THR A 176 -11.02 5.56 -15.90
N VAL A 177 -11.14 6.08 -17.11
CA VAL A 177 -10.97 5.29 -18.32
C VAL A 177 -10.11 6.08 -19.29
N THR A 178 -9.00 5.46 -19.69
CA THR A 178 -8.07 5.95 -20.69
C THR A 178 -7.97 4.89 -21.77
N GLY A 179 -8.23 5.22 -23.03
CA GLY A 179 -8.13 4.23 -24.10
C GLY A 179 -7.68 4.85 -25.41
N ALA A 180 -7.18 4.01 -26.31
CA ALA A 180 -6.83 4.43 -27.66
C ALA A 180 -7.13 3.33 -28.69
N ASN A 181 -7.45 3.73 -29.92
CA ASN A 181 -7.63 2.82 -31.06
C ASN A 181 -6.46 2.91 -32.05
N ALA A 182 -6.23 1.85 -32.80
CA ALA A 182 -5.40 1.87 -33.99
C ALA A 182 -6.11 2.62 -35.13
N ALA A 183 -5.33 3.17 -36.07
CA ALA A 183 -5.87 3.93 -37.19
C ALA A 183 -6.76 3.04 -38.09
N GLY A 184 -8.02 3.43 -38.27
CA GLY A 184 -8.99 2.67 -39.06
C GLY A 184 -9.70 1.55 -38.30
N ASP A 185 -9.36 1.36 -37.02
CA ASP A 185 -10.02 0.40 -36.14
C ASP A 185 -11.02 1.08 -35.20
N ALA A 186 -11.99 0.28 -34.77
CA ALA A 186 -12.94 0.62 -33.71
C ALA A 186 -12.68 -0.23 -32.47
N CYS A 187 -12.97 0.32 -31.30
CA CYS A 187 -12.98 -0.41 -30.04
C CYS A 187 -14.17 0.06 -29.21
N ALA A 188 -14.67 -0.78 -28.32
CA ALA A 188 -15.80 -0.44 -27.46
C ALA A 188 -15.65 -1.05 -26.06
N VAL A 189 -16.19 -0.34 -25.08
CA VAL A 189 -16.30 -0.80 -23.69
C VAL A 189 -17.76 -1.04 -23.37
N PHE A 190 -18.05 -2.27 -22.95
CA PHE A 190 -19.37 -2.72 -22.56
C PHE A 190 -19.42 -3.05 -21.09
N VAL A 191 -20.61 -2.95 -20.52
CA VAL A 191 -20.89 -3.35 -19.13
C VAL A 191 -22.15 -4.20 -19.07
N GLY A 192 -22.20 -5.12 -18.13
CA GLY A 192 -23.32 -6.03 -17.93
C GLY A 192 -22.87 -7.41 -17.42
N PRO A 193 -23.81 -8.34 -17.23
CA PRO A 193 -23.50 -9.66 -16.67
C PRO A 193 -22.77 -10.61 -17.64
N ASP A 194 -22.89 -10.37 -18.96
CA ASP A 194 -22.24 -11.20 -19.97
C ASP A 194 -21.51 -10.35 -21.02
N ALA A 195 -20.48 -10.96 -21.60
CA ALA A 195 -19.69 -10.35 -22.67
C ALA A 195 -20.52 -10.01 -23.92
N PRO A 196 -20.16 -8.93 -24.66
CA PRO A 196 -20.72 -8.65 -25.96
C PRO A 196 -20.28 -9.69 -27.00
N SER A 197 -21.06 -9.84 -28.07
CA SER A 197 -20.71 -10.71 -29.21
C SER A 197 -19.82 -10.03 -30.25
N SER A 198 -19.81 -8.70 -30.30
CA SER A 198 -18.96 -7.91 -31.19
C SER A 198 -18.79 -6.47 -30.69
N TRP A 199 -17.87 -5.71 -31.28
CA TRP A 199 -17.62 -4.29 -30.93
C TRP A 199 -18.82 -3.37 -31.19
N ASN A 200 -19.74 -3.80 -32.06
CA ASN A 200 -20.97 -3.07 -32.38
C ASN A 200 -22.23 -3.83 -31.93
N ASP A 201 -22.12 -4.65 -30.88
CA ASP A 201 -23.27 -5.34 -30.29
C ASP A 201 -24.27 -4.33 -29.72
N ALA A 202 -25.39 -4.15 -30.42
CA ALA A 202 -26.45 -3.21 -30.03
C ALA A 202 -27.34 -3.74 -28.88
N THR A 203 -27.18 -5.00 -28.48
CA THR A 203 -27.98 -5.64 -27.43
C THR A 203 -27.37 -5.44 -26.03
N LYS A 204 -26.11 -5.00 -25.96
CA LYS A 204 -25.37 -4.79 -24.71
C LYS A 204 -25.18 -3.31 -24.42
N ARG A 205 -25.10 -2.97 -23.13
CA ARG A 205 -24.90 -1.59 -22.69
C ARG A 205 -23.46 -1.16 -22.98
N LYS A 206 -23.30 -0.29 -23.96
CA LYS A 206 -22.02 0.34 -24.32
C LYS A 206 -21.82 1.60 -23.49
N ILE A 207 -20.70 1.70 -22.79
CA ILE A 207 -20.35 2.91 -22.01
C ILE A 207 -19.37 3.81 -22.74
N LEU A 208 -18.53 3.24 -23.62
CA LEU A 208 -17.58 3.98 -24.43
C LEU A 208 -17.39 3.33 -25.80
N GLN A 209 -17.13 4.15 -26.80
CA GLN A 209 -16.75 3.72 -28.14
C GLN A 209 -15.61 4.61 -28.64
N PHE A 210 -14.60 3.96 -29.20
CA PHE A 210 -13.43 4.56 -29.82
C PHE A 210 -13.51 4.24 -31.30
N TYR A 211 -13.60 5.24 -32.16
CA TYR A 211 -13.55 5.04 -33.60
C TYR A 211 -12.98 6.29 -34.26
N ASN A 212 -11.83 6.14 -34.91
CA ASN A 212 -11.20 7.21 -35.67
C ASN A 212 -10.26 6.63 -36.74
N ASN A 213 -10.11 7.35 -37.84
CA ASN A 213 -9.09 7.09 -38.87
C ASN A 213 -7.65 7.35 -38.38
N TYR A 214 -7.49 7.94 -37.18
CA TYR A 214 -6.21 8.20 -36.53
C TYR A 214 -6.18 7.58 -35.13
N THR A 215 -4.98 7.34 -34.59
CA THR A 215 -4.82 6.95 -33.19
C THR A 215 -5.19 8.11 -32.27
N VAL A 216 -6.22 7.94 -31.43
CA VAL A 216 -6.69 8.96 -30.49
C VAL A 216 -6.78 8.38 -29.09
N ALA A 217 -6.33 9.15 -28.10
CA ALA A 217 -6.54 8.84 -26.70
C ALA A 217 -7.84 9.46 -26.17
N TYR A 218 -8.60 8.68 -25.43
CA TYR A 218 -9.87 9.08 -24.82
C TYR A 218 -9.76 9.01 -23.31
N ASN A 219 -9.90 10.15 -22.63
CA ASN A 219 -9.99 10.24 -21.17
C ASN A 219 -11.41 10.65 -20.79
N TYR A 220 -12.21 9.71 -20.31
CA TYR A 220 -13.55 10.03 -19.76
C TYR A 220 -13.46 10.19 -18.24
N CYS A 221 -14.06 11.27 -17.74
CA CYS A 221 -13.82 11.84 -16.41
C CYS A 221 -15.09 12.00 -15.57
N ASP A 222 -16.15 11.23 -15.79
CA ASP A 222 -17.27 11.18 -14.84
C ASP A 222 -17.37 9.75 -14.27
N PRO A 223 -17.49 9.57 -12.95
CA PRO A 223 -17.55 8.24 -12.36
C PRO A 223 -18.79 7.49 -12.82
N ILE A 224 -18.62 6.21 -13.18
CA ILE A 224 -19.72 5.35 -13.64
C ILE A 224 -19.97 4.29 -12.57
N TYR A 225 -21.16 4.32 -11.98
CA TYR A 225 -21.62 3.24 -11.12
C TYR A 225 -22.01 2.01 -11.95
N LEU A 226 -21.54 0.85 -11.52
CA LEU A 226 -21.98 -0.46 -11.99
C LEU A 226 -22.58 -1.27 -10.83
N PRO A 227 -23.77 -1.86 -11.01
CA PRO A 227 -24.37 -2.71 -9.99
C PRO A 227 -23.57 -3.99 -9.77
N ALA A 228 -23.84 -4.67 -8.66
CA ALA A 228 -23.30 -6.00 -8.39
C ALA A 228 -23.68 -6.99 -9.51
N GLY A 229 -22.77 -7.89 -9.85
CA GLY A 229 -22.94 -8.88 -10.91
C GLY A 229 -22.72 -8.36 -12.33
N ASP A 230 -22.37 -7.08 -12.50
CA ASP A 230 -21.94 -6.55 -13.81
C ASP A 230 -20.42 -6.62 -13.96
N GLY A 231 -19.95 -7.07 -15.11
CA GLY A 231 -18.56 -6.97 -15.54
C GLY A 231 -18.29 -5.78 -16.45
N VAL A 232 -17.02 -5.62 -16.81
CA VAL A 232 -16.56 -4.67 -17.83
C VAL A 232 -15.82 -5.44 -18.91
N TYR A 233 -16.20 -5.20 -20.16
CA TYR A 233 -15.62 -5.89 -21.31
C TYR A 233 -15.05 -4.88 -22.30
N PHE A 234 -13.88 -5.20 -22.85
CA PHE A 234 -13.22 -4.41 -23.89
C PHE A 234 -13.05 -5.25 -25.14
N ILE A 235 -13.45 -4.73 -26.30
CA ILE A 235 -13.41 -5.46 -27.57
C ILE A 235 -13.05 -4.53 -28.74
N GLY A 236 -12.30 -5.06 -29.71
CA GLY A 236 -11.91 -4.39 -30.95
C GLY A 236 -12.74 -4.81 -32.16
N SER A 237 -12.61 -4.08 -33.27
CA SER A 237 -13.19 -4.43 -34.57
C SER A 237 -12.42 -5.52 -35.32
N GLY A 238 -11.14 -5.68 -35.01
CA GLY A 238 -10.20 -6.59 -35.65
C GLY A 238 -9.07 -6.95 -34.70
N SER A 239 -7.95 -7.41 -35.24
CA SER A 239 -6.77 -7.74 -34.42
C SER A 239 -5.97 -6.51 -34.05
N ASN A 240 -5.46 -6.45 -32.82
CA ASN A 240 -4.67 -5.32 -32.30
C ASN A 240 -5.36 -3.95 -32.43
N SER A 241 -6.70 -3.88 -32.36
CA SER A 241 -7.49 -2.67 -32.65
C SER A 241 -7.30 -1.53 -31.65
N GLY A 242 -6.74 -1.78 -30.46
CA GLY A 242 -6.57 -0.71 -29.47
C GLY A 242 -6.07 -1.14 -28.10
N SER A 243 -6.06 -0.17 -27.18
CA SER A 243 -5.68 -0.33 -25.78
C SER A 243 -6.65 0.40 -24.84
N LEU A 244 -6.79 -0.10 -23.62
CA LEU A 244 -7.62 0.47 -22.57
C LEU A 244 -6.94 0.30 -21.22
N GLN A 245 -6.94 1.35 -20.42
CA GLN A 245 -6.67 1.35 -19.00
C GLN A 245 -7.91 1.84 -18.26
N LEU A 246 -8.27 1.15 -17.19
CA LEU A 246 -9.46 1.45 -16.39
C LEU A 246 -9.16 1.27 -14.91
N THR A 247 -9.66 2.18 -14.06
CA THR A 247 -9.59 2.03 -12.59
C THR A 247 -10.98 2.11 -11.96
N TRP A 248 -11.14 1.46 -10.83
CA TRP A 248 -12.41 1.42 -10.09
C TRP A 248 -12.19 1.24 -8.59
N ASP A 249 -13.24 1.53 -7.83
CA ASP A 249 -13.38 1.16 -6.42
C ASP A 249 -14.55 0.18 -6.27
N TYR A 250 -14.37 -0.88 -5.49
CA TYR A 250 -15.49 -1.68 -5.00
C TYR A 250 -16.28 -0.91 -3.94
N LEU A 251 -17.58 -1.18 -3.86
CA LEU A 251 -18.47 -0.64 -2.84
C LEU A 251 -18.56 -1.53 -1.59
#